data_AF-A0A087N183-F1
#
_entry.id   AF-A0A087N183-F1
#
_cell.length_a   1.000
_cell.length_b   1.000
_cell.length_c   1.000
_cell.angle_alpha   90.00
_cell.angle_beta   90.00
_cell.angle_gamma   90.00
#
_symmetry.space_group_name_H-M   'P 1'
#
loop_
_entity.id
_entity.type
_entity.pdbx_description
1 polymer ?
#
loop_
_entity_poly.entity_id
_entity_poly.type
_entity_poly.pdbx_seq_one_letter_code
_entity_poly.pdbx_strand_id
1 'polypeptide(L)' 'MNKFFWRSLTMAWVIIFVAGVVFLQFRVIDATGVLQTTELRMLAQLLWLAVFLVIAMLQLIIWMLVKRK' A
#
# COMPACT_ATOMS: atom_id res chain seq x y z
N MET A 1 2.47 4.17 23.88
CA MET A 1 2.20 4.49 22.46
C MET A 1 0.73 4.86 22.32
N ASN A 2 0.40 6.07 21.86
CA ASN A 2 -0.98 6.54 21.91
C ASN A 2 -1.85 5.76 20.91
N LYS A 3 -2.94 5.13 21.39
CA LYS A 3 -3.80 4.25 20.56
C LYS A 3 -4.38 4.97 19.34
N PHE A 4 -4.64 6.28 19.50
CA PHE A 4 -5.11 7.16 18.43
C PHE A 4 -4.07 7.29 17.31
N PHE A 5 -2.79 7.55 17.65
CA PHE A 5 -1.72 7.69 16.67
C PHE A 5 -1.56 6.44 15.79
N TRP A 6 -1.65 5.25 16.40
CA TRP A 6 -1.54 4.00 15.65
C TRP A 6 -2.69 3.74 14.70
N ARG A 7 -3.92 4.01 15.15
CA ARG A 7 -5.10 3.90 14.29
C ARG A 7 -5.02 4.88 13.12
N SER A 8 -4.62 6.13 13.38
CA SER A 8 -4.44 7.14 12.34
C SER A 8 -3.36 6.74 11.32
N LEU A 9 -2.23 6.20 11.77
CA LEU A 9 -1.16 5.74 10.89
C LEU A 9 -1.60 4.57 10.01
N THR A 10 -2.27 3.56 10.57
CA THR A 10 -2.81 2.45 9.80
C THR A 10 -3.85 2.94 8.79
N MET A 11 -4.74 3.84 9.18
CA MET A 11 -5.76 4.40 8.30
C MET A 11 -5.16 5.24 7.16
N ALA A 12 -4.11 6.02 7.44
CA ALA A 12 -3.36 6.75 6.43
C ALA A 12 -2.75 5.81 5.37
N TRP A 13 -2.19 4.67 5.81
CA TRP A 13 -1.66 3.66 4.88
C TRP A 13 -2.72 3.04 3.99
N VAL A 14 -3.92 2.76 4.54
CA VAL A 14 -5.06 2.28 3.75
C VAL A 14 -5.47 3.31 2.70
N ILE A 15 -5.52 4.59 3.07
CA ILE A 15 -5.85 5.68 2.13
C ILE A 15 -4.81 5.75 0.99
N ILE A 16 -3.52 5.70 1.32
CA ILE A 16 -2.43 5.70 0.32
C ILE A 16 -2.54 4.49 -0.60
N PHE A 17 -2.88 3.32 -0.05
CA PHE A 17 -3.06 2.11 -0.84
C PHE A 17 -4.19 2.27 -1.86
N VAL A 18 -5.37 2.71 -1.41
CA VAL A 18 -6.54 2.93 -2.28
C VAL A 18 -6.23 3.99 -3.34
N ALA A 19 -5.62 5.12 -2.96
CA ALA A 19 -5.22 6.15 -3.89
C ALA A 19 -4.23 5.62 -4.95
N GLY A 20 -3.27 4.79 -4.55
CA GLY A 20 -2.31 4.16 -5.47
C GLY A 20 -2.98 3.18 -6.44
N VAL A 21 -3.96 2.39 -5.99
CA VAL A 21 -4.71 1.48 -6.87
C VAL A 21 -5.52 2.27 -7.91
N VAL A 22 -6.21 3.32 -7.47
CA VAL A 22 -6.97 4.22 -8.36
C VAL A 22 -6.03 4.86 -9.38
N PHE A 23 -4.89 5.39 -8.93
CA PHE A 23 -3.87 5.97 -9.81
C PHE A 23 -3.37 4.98 -10.86
N LEU A 24 -3.01 3.76 -10.44
CA LEU A 24 -2.55 2.69 -11.35
C LEU A 24 -3.62 2.27 -12.37
N GLN A 25 -4.90 2.36 -12.00
CA GLN A 25 -6.01 2.00 -12.86
C GLN A 25 -6.25 3.03 -13.98
N PHE A 26 -6.19 4.32 -13.65
CA PHE A 26 -6.47 5.41 -14.61
C PHE A 26 -5.25 5.83 -15.43
N ARG A 27 -4.05 5.40 -15.04
CA ARG A 27 -2.82 5.65 -15.76
C ARG A 27 -2.79 4.89 -17.10
N VAL A 28 -2.46 5.62 -18.17
CA VAL A 28 -2.37 5.11 -19.54
C VAL A 28 -0.91 4.90 -19.97
N ILE A 29 0.00 5.76 -19.52
CA ILE A 29 1.41 5.72 -19.87
C ILE A 29 2.23 5.47 -18.61
N ASP A 30 3.16 4.53 -18.69
CA ASP A 30 4.05 4.21 -17.59
C ASP A 30 5.20 5.23 -17.42
N ALA A 31 6.13 4.99 -16.49
CA ALA A 31 7.19 5.95 -16.18
C ALA A 31 8.33 5.88 -17.21
N THR A 32 8.29 4.86 -18.08
CA THR A 32 9.23 4.63 -19.17
C THR A 32 8.67 5.09 -20.52
N GLY A 33 7.46 5.66 -20.53
CA GLY A 33 6.79 6.13 -21.75
C GLY A 33 6.06 5.03 -22.51
N VAL A 34 5.94 3.83 -21.93
CA VAL A 34 5.29 2.66 -22.54
C VAL A 34 3.80 2.67 -22.23
N LEU A 35 2.98 2.33 -23.22
CA LEU A 35 1.55 2.13 -23.03
C LEU A 35 1.29 1.00 -22.05
N GLN A 36 0.47 1.28 -21.04
CA GLN A 36 0.17 0.33 -20.00
C GLN A 36 -0.85 -0.69 -20.51
N THR A 37 -0.35 -1.86 -20.94
CA THR A 37 -1.20 -2.99 -21.33
C THR A 37 -1.97 -3.54 -20.13
N THR A 38 -3.04 -4.29 -20.37
CA THR A 38 -3.84 -4.94 -19.32
C THR A 38 -2.96 -5.80 -18.40
N GLU A 39 -2.03 -6.56 -18.97
CA GLU A 39 -1.10 -7.42 -18.22
C GLU A 39 -0.15 -6.59 -17.33
N LEU A 40 0.46 -5.53 -17.87
CA LEU A 40 1.34 -4.65 -17.10
C LEU A 40 0.60 -3.92 -15.98
N ARG A 41 -0.66 -3.53 -16.21
CA ARG A 41 -1.51 -2.92 -15.18
C ARG A 41 -1.79 -3.89 -14.03
N MET A 42 -2.13 -5.14 -14.35
CA MET A 42 -2.37 -6.17 -13.33
C MET A 42 -1.10 -6.47 -12.53
N LEU A 43 0.06 -6.60 -13.19
CA LEU A 43 1.35 -6.78 -12.52
C LEU A 43 1.69 -5.61 -11.60
N ALA A 44 1.48 -4.38 -12.05
CA ALA A 44 1.72 -3.19 -11.24
C ALA A 44 0.80 -3.12 -10.01
N GLN A 45 -0.49 -3.47 -10.17
CA GLN A 45 -1.43 -3.57 -9.06
C GLN A 45 -1.04 -4.67 -8.06
N LEU A 46 -0.58 -5.82 -8.57
CA LEU A 46 -0.14 -6.94 -7.73
C LEU A 46 1.14 -6.60 -6.95
N LEU A 47 2.10 -5.92 -7.58
CA LEU A 47 3.27 -5.38 -6.89
C LEU A 47 2.89 -4.36 -5.82
N TRP A 48 1.95 -3.46 -6.13
CA TRP A 48 1.46 -2.47 -5.17
C TRP A 48 0.80 -3.12 -3.96
N LEU A 49 -0.02 -4.16 -4.19
CA LEU A 49 -0.62 -4.98 -3.14
C LEU A 49 0.44 -5.70 -2.29
N ALA A 50 1.46 -6.28 -2.92
CA ALA A 50 2.54 -6.96 -2.22
C ALA A 50 3.29 -6.00 -1.28
N VAL A 51 3.64 -4.81 -1.75
CA VAL A 51 4.28 -3.77 -0.93
C VAL A 51 3.39 -3.37 0.24
N PHE A 52 2.09 -3.16 0.00
CA PHE A 52 1.14 -2.82 1.05
C PHE A 52 1.05 -3.92 2.13
N LEU A 53 1.01 -5.20 1.73
CA LEU A 53 0.99 -6.32 2.67
C LEU A 53 2.24 -6.38 3.53
N VAL A 54 3.43 -6.16 2.95
CA VAL A 54 4.69 -6.11 3.71
C VAL A 54 4.62 -5.03 4.79
N ILE A 55 4.16 -3.84 4.44
CA ILE A 55 4.04 -2.72 5.39
C ILE A 55 3.00 -3.02 6.47
N ALA A 56 1.86 -3.62 6.11
CA ALA A 56 0.84 -4.06 7.06
C ALA A 56 1.37 -5.12 8.03
N MET A 57 2.15 -6.09 7.56
CA MET A 57 2.81 -7.08 8.40
C MET A 57 3.81 -6.44 9.37
N LEU A 58 4.63 -5.49 8.89
CA LEU A 58 5.55 -4.75 9.75
C LEU A 58 4.81 -3.96 10.84
N GLN A 59 3.71 -3.29 10.49
CA GLN A 59 2.86 -2.61 11.48
C GLN A 59 2.30 -3.56 12.54
N LEU A 60 1.81 -4.75 12.12
CA LEU A 60 1.32 -5.77 13.04
C LEU A 60 2.41 -6.28 13.98
N ILE A 61 3.61 -6.56 13.46
CA ILE A 61 4.76 -7.02 14.25
C ILE A 61 5.14 -5.96 15.30
N ILE A 62 5.26 -4.70 14.90
CA ILE A 62 5.59 -3.60 15.82
C ILE A 62 4.49 -3.46 16.88
N TRP A 63 3.22 -3.54 16.50
CA TRP A 63 2.12 -3.47 17.45
C TRP A 63 2.16 -4.61 18.48
N MET A 64 2.45 -5.84 18.04
CA MET A 64 2.62 -6.99 18.93
C MET A 64 3.80 -6.81 19.90
N LEU A 65 4.94 -6.30 19.42
CA LEU A 65 6.12 -6.04 20.25
C LEU A 65 5.87 -4.94 21.29
N VAL A 66 5.19 -3.86 20.90
CA VAL A 66 4.89 -2.76 21.81
C VAL A 66 3.80 -3.14 22.83
N LYS A 67 2.86 -4.01 22.46
CA LYS A 67 1.81 -4.47 23.39
C LYS A 67 2.28 -5.56 24.36
N ARG A 68 3.39 -6.26 24.04
CA ARG A 68 4.02 -7.24 24.94
C ARG A 68 4.92 -6.62 26.02
N LYS A 69 5.22 -5.32 25.92
CA LYS A 69 5.85 -4.53 26.99
C LYS A 69 4.80 -3.73 27.74
#